data_AF-A0A8X7UTD0-F1
#
_entry.id   AF-A0A8X7UTD0-F1
#
_cell.length_a   1.000
_cell.length_b   1.000
_cell.length_c   1.000
_cell.angle_alpha   90.00
_cell.angle_beta   90.00
_cell.angle_gamma   90.00
#
_symmetry.space_group_name_H-M   'P 1'
#
loop_
_entity.id
_entity.type
_entity.pdbx_description
1 polymer ?
#
loop_
_entity_poly.entity_id
_entity_poly.type
_entity_poly.pdbx_seq_one_letter_code
_entity_poly.pdbx_strand_id
1 'polypeptide(L)' 'MEATSSKPVEKLEKLQEMFEIRKHDHELKKQDLEMKEKLNKQHMLETLLAKKEPLSEIEMALKNKLISDMLL' A
#
# COMPACT_ATOMS: atom_id res chain seq x y z
N MET A 1 30.24 33.13 -31.46
CA MET A 1 29.69 31.83 -31.89
C MET A 1 29.17 31.14 -30.64
N GLU A 2 27.89 31.31 -30.31
CA GLU A 2 27.30 30.69 -29.12
C GLU A 2 26.09 29.89 -29.58
N ALA A 3 26.34 28.64 -29.94
CA ALA A 3 25.28 27.69 -30.23
C ALA A 3 25.48 26.45 -29.35
N THR A 4 24.61 26.37 -28.34
CA THR A 4 23.88 25.15 -27.97
C THR A 4 24.70 23.95 -27.47
N SER A 5 25.15 23.99 -26.22
CA SER A 5 25.56 22.78 -25.49
C SER A 5 24.62 22.41 -24.32
N SER A 6 23.76 23.34 -23.87
CA SER A 6 22.98 23.19 -22.64
C SER A 6 21.66 22.39 -22.77
N LYS A 7 20.97 22.43 -23.93
CA LYS A 7 19.66 21.77 -24.15
C LYS A 7 19.61 20.24 -23.89
N PRO A 8 20.62 19.43 -24.25
CA PRO A 8 20.56 17.98 -24.01
C PRO A 8 20.79 17.61 -22.54
N VAL A 9 21.59 18.37 -21.80
CA VAL A 9 21.87 18.13 -20.37
C VAL A 9 20.63 18.44 -19.53
N GLU A 10 19.99 19.59 -19.75
CA GLU A 10 18.73 19.96 -19.08
C GLU A 10 17.60 18.96 -19.33
N LYS A 11 17.55 18.36 -20.54
CA LYS A 11 16.55 17.35 -20.87
C LYS A 11 16.79 16.04 -20.12
N LEU A 12 18.04 15.67 -19.90
CA LEU A 12 18.41 14.48 -19.13
C LEU A 12 18.13 14.68 -17.64
N GLU A 13 18.43 15.86 -17.09
CA GLU A 13 18.10 16.22 -15.71
C GLU A 13 16.59 16.15 -15.45
N LYS A 14 15.77 16.74 -16.34
CA LYS A 14 14.30 16.63 -16.25
C LYS A 14 13.80 15.19 -16.33
N LEU A 15 14.42 14.37 -17.17
CA LEU A 15 14.05 12.96 -17.28
C LEU A 15 14.41 12.19 -16.00
N GLN A 16 15.56 12.48 -15.41
CA GLN A 16 15.99 11.90 -14.14
C GLN A 16 15.04 12.29 -13.00
N GLU A 17 14.67 13.57 -12.90
CA GLU A 17 13.66 14.04 -11.93
C GLU A 17 12.32 13.31 -12.11
N MET A 18 11.84 13.16 -13.35
CA MET A 18 10.62 12.40 -13.63
C MET A 18 10.69 10.94 -13.21
N PHE A 19 11.85 10.29 -13.35
CA PHE A 19 12.05 8.92 -12.89
C PHE A 19 12.03 8.81 -11.37
N GLU A 20 12.67 9.74 -10.67
CA GLU A 20 12.66 9.77 -9.20
C GLU A 20 11.26 10.02 -8.64
N ILE A 21 10.51 10.96 -9.23
CA ILE A 21 9.10 11.20 -8.85
C ILE A 21 8.27 9.93 -9.04
N ARG A 22 8.39 9.28 -10.21
CA ARG A 22 7.63 8.05 -10.50
C ARG A 22 7.98 6.92 -9.55
N LYS A 23 9.26 6.78 -9.20
CA LYS A 23 9.74 5.78 -8.24
C LYS A 23 9.16 6.05 -6.85
N HIS A 24 9.18 7.30 -6.41
CA HIS A 24 8.59 7.71 -5.13
C HIS A 24 7.08 7.47 -5.09
N ASP A 25 6.34 7.86 -6.14
CA ASP A 25 4.90 7.62 -6.24
C ASP A 25 4.54 6.13 -6.19
N HIS A 26 5.37 5.28 -6.82
CA HIS A 26 5.16 3.84 -6.80
C HIS A 26 5.37 3.26 -5.40
N GLU A 27 6.39 3.72 -4.68
CA GLU A 27 6.64 3.29 -3.30
C GLU A 27 5.50 3.72 -2.36
N LEU A 28 5.04 4.96 -2.47
CA LEU A 28 3.89 5.44 -1.69
C LEU A 28 2.62 4.64 -1.97
N LYS A 29 2.35 4.31 -3.24
CA LYS A 29 1.20 3.48 -3.61
C LYS A 29 1.30 2.08 -3.03
N LYS A 30 2.49 1.49 -3.03
CA LYS A 30 2.72 0.18 -2.41
C LYS A 30 2.43 0.22 -0.92
N GLN A 31 2.95 1.24 -0.22
CA GLN A 31 2.67 1.43 1.21
C GLN A 31 1.18 1.66 1.50
N ASP A 32 0.49 2.45 0.67
CA ASP A 32 -0.96 2.66 0.79
C ASP A 32 -1.76 1.36 0.62
N LEU A 33 -1.39 0.52 -0.35
CA LEU A 33 -2.01 -0.79 -0.54
C LEU A 33 -1.78 -1.71 0.66
N GLU A 34 -0.55 -1.78 1.18
CA GLU A 34 -0.23 -2.57 2.37
C GLU A 34 -1.01 -2.08 3.60
N MET A 35 -1.14 -0.76 3.79
CA MET A 35 -1.94 -0.19 4.88
C MET A 35 -3.43 -0.48 4.71
N LYS A 36 -3.97 -0.39 3.49
CA LYS A 36 -5.37 -0.72 3.19
C LYS A 36 -5.68 -2.19 3.46
N GLU A 37 -4.78 -3.11 3.10
CA GLU A 37 -4.96 -4.52 3.41
C GLU A 37 -4.99 -4.77 4.92
N LYS A 38 -4.10 -4.12 5.69
CA LYS A 38 -4.10 -4.21 7.16
C LYS A 38 -5.40 -3.66 7.76
N LEU A 39 -5.85 -2.50 7.29
CA LEU A 39 -7.10 -1.89 7.73
C LEU A 39 -8.31 -2.77 7.41
N ASN A 40 -8.34 -3.38 6.23
CA ASN A 40 -9.43 -4.26 5.83
C ASN A 40 -9.50 -5.52 6.72
N LYS A 41 -8.35 -6.12 7.05
CA LYS A 41 -8.28 -7.24 8.02
C LYS A 41 -8.78 -6.83 9.41
N GLN A 42 -8.38 -5.64 9.89
CA GLN A 42 -8.86 -5.09 11.16
C GLN A 42 -10.38 -4.91 11.15
N HIS A 43 -10.93 -4.25 10.13
CA HIS A 43 -12.37 -4.01 10.02
C HIS A 43 -13.18 -5.31 9.92
N MET A 44 -12.67 -6.31 9.18
CA MET A 44 -13.30 -7.65 9.14
C MET A 44 -13.32 -8.31 10.52
N LEU A 45 -12.22 -8.23 11.27
CA LEU A 45 -12.14 -8.77 12.62
C LEU A 45 -13.10 -8.04 13.57
N GLU A 46 -13.15 -6.72 13.53
CA GLU A 46 -14.09 -5.91 14.30
C GLU A 46 -15.55 -6.28 14.00
N THR A 47 -15.88 -6.48 12.72
CA THR A 47 -17.21 -6.91 12.30
C THR A 47 -17.58 -8.27 12.89
N LEU A 48 -16.64 -9.22 12.90
CA LEU A 48 -16.85 -10.54 13.51
C LEU A 48 -16.99 -10.46 15.03
N LEU A 49 -16.21 -9.59 15.69
CA LEU A 49 -16.27 -9.40 17.14
C LEU A 49 -17.54 -8.66 17.60
N ALA A 50 -18.09 -7.79 16.76
CA ALA A 50 -19.30 -7.03 17.06
C ALA A 50 -20.60 -7.84 16.90
N LYS A 51 -20.53 -9.05 16.32
CA LYS A 51 -21.71 -9.91 16.17
C LYS A 51 -22.28 -10.30 17.54
N LYS A 52 -23.59 -10.08 17.70
CA LYS A 52 -24.33 -10.46 18.92
C LYS A 52 -24.74 -11.93 18.94
N GLU A 53 -24.76 -12.55 17.76
CA GLU A 53 -25.05 -13.97 17.59
C GLU A 53 -23.77 -14.79 17.69
N PRO A 54 -23.85 -16.08 18.10
CA PRO A 54 -22.70 -16.96 18.07
C PRO A 54 -22.17 -17.08 16.64
N LEU A 55 -20.85 -16.99 16.49
CA LEU A 55 -20.20 -17.17 15.21
C LEU A 55 -20.40 -18.61 14.71
N SER A 56 -20.68 -18.75 13.42
CA SER A 56 -20.60 -20.05 12.77
C SER A 56 -19.17 -20.60 12.79
N GLU A 57 -19.01 -21.89 12.57
CA GLU A 57 -17.70 -22.54 12.55
C GLU A 57 -16.72 -21.87 11.57
N ILE A 58 -17.20 -21.50 10.38
CA ILE A 58 -16.41 -20.82 9.34
C ILE A 58 -15.98 -19.44 9.81
N GLU A 59 -16.88 -18.67 10.44
CA GLU A 59 -16.57 -17.34 10.96
C GLU A 59 -15.61 -17.39 12.13
N MET A 60 -15.73 -18.40 12.98
CA MET A 60 -14.79 -18.64 14.08
C MET A 60 -13.41 -19.02 13.56
N ALA A 61 -13.33 -19.88 12.54
CA ALA A 61 -12.07 -20.22 11.87
C ALA A 61 -11.43 -18.98 11.21
N LEU A 62 -12.23 -18.16 10.53
CA LEU A 62 -11.77 -16.90 9.93
C LEU A 62 -11.27 -15.92 10.99
N LYS A 63 -12.02 -15.74 12.09
CA LYS A 63 -11.63 -14.89 13.23
C LYS A 63 -10.28 -15.32 13.79
N ASN A 64 -10.11 -16.62 14.05
CA ASN A 64 -8.86 -17.15 14.60
C ASN A 64 -7.69 -16.93 13.63
N LYS A 65 -7.90 -17.16 12.33
CA LYS A 65 -6.89 -16.90 11.31
C LYS A 65 -6.49 -15.42 11.26
N LEU A 66 -7.47 -14.51 11.28
CA LEU A 66 -7.20 -13.06 11.29
C LEU A 66 -6.40 -12.64 12.53
N ILE A 67 -6.74 -13.17 13.71
CA ILE A 67 -5.99 -12.90 14.95
C ILE A 67 -4.56 -13.43 14.85
N SER A 68 -4.37 -14.66 14.35
CA SER A 68 -3.03 -15.22 14.12
C SER A 68 -2.21 -14.40 13.14
N ASP A 69 -2.77 -14.02 11.99
CA ASP A 69 -2.12 -13.21 10.96
C ASP A 69 -1.75 -11.79 11.46
N MET A 70 -2.38 -11.30 12.53
CA MET A 70 -2.14 -9.96 13.09
C MET A 70 -1.17 -9.97 14.29
N LEU A 71 -1.00 -11.11 14.96
CA LEU A 71 -0.15 -11.25 16.16
C LEU A 71 1.16 -12.00 15.90
N LEU A 72 1.29 -12.69 14.77
CA LEU A 72 2.52 -13.33 14.28
C LEU A 72 3.22 -12.44 13.25
#